data_AF-A0A1I0FT00-F1
#
_entry.id   AF-A0A1I0FT00-F1
#
_cell.length_a   1.000
_cell.length_b   1.000
_cell.length_c   1.000
_cell.angle_alpha   90.00
_cell.angle_beta   90.00
_cell.angle_gamma   90.00
#
_symmetry.space_group_name_H-M   'P 1'
#
loop_
_entity.id
_entity.type
_entity.pdbx_description
1 polymer ?
#
loop_
_entity_poly.entity_id
_entity_poly.type
_entity_poly.pdbx_seq_one_letter_code
_entity_poly.pdbx_strand_id
1 'polypeptide(L)'
;MKKIPDSLLPQGSDQAGEIPPDTADFPLPPSLESRRHQMFPKLAPDEITRLQRFGTVRTWQPGELLFEPGRRGTGMFVLLRGRILVTRKNGLGIEIPIIEGGPGDFTGEVSQLSGHPPLAYGRALEMVEALVIDPSSLRAVVVAEAELGERIMRALILRRVGLIEIGGGGPLLIGPPGGADMVRLQGFLSRNGHPHSVLDPALDSVAEDVMKLHRPRPEELPLVVCPDGTILKCPSERELAHRLGLYIELSADRIYDVAIVGAGPAGLAAAVYAASEGLSVLVLDTHAFGGQAGASARIENYLGFPTGISGQALAGRAYVQAQKFGADMVVPVEVTSLDCTRFPLALKLDCGVKVSAKTVVIATGARYRRPAISELDKYEGRGIHYWASPIEAALCRQEEVVLVGGGNSAGQAIVFLASHAAHVHHLIRGADLAKSMSKYLIDRIGSLANVTVHTQSEIVAIEGSEEGVSAVHWRNRQNGNMQRKPTQHIFLFVGADPNTGWLENCGVELNDKGFVCTGLDLSPADHEQSAYPENHRQPLPLETSVPGVFAIGDVRASSIKRVAAAVGEGAAVVAQLHALRALHEAIPG
;
A
#
# COMPACT_ATOMS: atom_id res chain seq x y z
N MET A 1 66.04 14.43 16.60
CA MET A 1 65.65 14.80 17.97
C MET A 1 64.70 13.74 18.51
N LYS A 2 65.06 13.17 19.67
CA LYS A 2 64.25 12.47 20.70
C LYS A 2 63.11 11.51 20.28
N LYS A 3 63.29 10.24 20.67
CA LYS A 3 62.26 9.19 20.86
C LYS A 3 61.08 9.70 21.71
N ILE A 4 59.88 9.29 21.31
CA ILE A 4 58.64 9.30 22.11
C ILE A 4 58.36 7.83 22.54
N PRO A 5 57.80 7.55 23.74
CA PRO A 5 57.86 6.24 24.39
C PRO A 5 56.87 5.18 23.84
N ASP A 6 57.28 3.92 23.92
CA ASP A 6 56.57 2.68 23.49
C ASP A 6 55.30 2.32 24.32
N SER A 7 54.60 3.27 24.94
CA SER A 7 53.48 2.98 25.86
C SER A 7 52.08 3.24 25.28
N LEU A 8 51.91 3.30 23.95
CA LEU A 8 50.61 3.52 23.30
C LEU A 8 50.31 2.56 22.14
N LEU A 9 51.05 1.46 22.02
CA LEU A 9 50.69 0.34 21.14
C LEU A 9 50.05 -0.76 22.00
N PRO A 10 48.80 -1.18 21.75
CA PRO A 10 48.29 -2.40 22.34
C PRO A 10 49.10 -3.57 21.79
N GLN A 11 49.87 -4.21 22.65
CA GLN A 11 50.56 -5.45 22.37
C GLN A 11 49.53 -6.54 22.08
N GLY A 12 49.76 -7.29 21.00
CA GLY A 12 48.99 -8.49 20.69
C GLY A 12 49.12 -9.50 21.82
N SER A 13 47.98 -9.97 22.32
CA SER A 13 47.87 -11.25 22.97
C SER A 13 47.35 -12.25 21.94
N ASP A 14 48.26 -13.10 21.46
CA ASP A 14 47.93 -14.41 20.90
C ASP A 14 47.18 -15.21 21.98
N GLN A 15 45.86 -15.18 21.91
CA GLN A 15 45.03 -16.31 22.29
C GLN A 15 44.04 -16.48 21.15
N ALA A 16 44.32 -17.47 20.31
CA ALA A 16 43.33 -18.08 19.44
C ALA A 16 42.23 -18.66 20.33
N GLY A 17 41.28 -17.82 20.71
CA GLY A 17 39.99 -18.27 21.20
C GLY A 17 39.28 -18.90 20.03
N GLU A 18 39.07 -20.22 20.10
CA GLU A 18 38.18 -20.93 19.20
C GLU A 18 36.84 -20.18 19.12
N ILE A 19 36.57 -19.62 17.95
CA ILE A 19 35.28 -19.02 17.62
C ILE A 19 34.27 -20.18 17.58
N PRO A 20 33.15 -20.13 18.32
CA PRO A 20 32.15 -21.19 18.25
C PRO A 20 31.64 -21.32 16.82
N PRO A 21 31.49 -22.54 16.28
CA PRO A 21 30.97 -22.73 14.95
C PRO A 21 29.43 -22.67 15.00
N ASP A 22 28.84 -21.47 15.02
CA ASP A 22 27.45 -21.30 14.61
C ASP A 22 27.10 -19.85 14.26
N THR A 23 26.60 -19.69 13.03
CA THR A 23 25.94 -18.52 12.40
C THR A 23 26.70 -17.18 12.36
N ALA A 24 27.15 -16.79 11.15
CA ALA A 24 27.52 -15.41 10.85
C ALA A 24 26.28 -14.50 10.95
N ASP A 25 26.03 -13.94 12.14
CA ASP A 25 24.88 -13.07 12.41
C ASP A 25 25.11 -11.66 11.85
N PHE A 26 24.48 -11.36 10.72
CA PHE A 26 24.44 -10.00 10.17
C PHE A 26 23.43 -9.14 10.95
N PRO A 27 23.72 -7.85 11.21
CA PRO A 27 22.88 -7.01 12.06
C PRO A 27 21.52 -6.71 11.40
N LEU A 28 20.44 -6.86 12.18
CA LEU A 28 19.09 -6.46 11.81
C LEU A 28 18.75 -5.09 12.43
N PRO A 29 17.66 -4.44 12.00
CA PRO A 29 17.11 -3.31 12.73
C PRO A 29 16.90 -3.64 14.21
N PRO A 30 17.23 -2.73 15.15
CA PRO A 30 17.06 -2.98 16.59
C PRO A 30 15.62 -3.39 16.99
N SER A 31 14.62 -2.88 16.26
CA SER A 31 13.19 -3.22 16.34
C SER A 31 12.85 -4.68 16.04
N LEU A 32 13.74 -5.40 15.35
CA LEU A 32 13.53 -6.75 14.84
C LEU A 32 14.53 -7.77 15.37
N GLU A 33 15.61 -7.34 16.02
CA GLU A 33 16.62 -8.23 16.60
C GLU A 33 15.99 -9.23 17.59
N SER A 34 15.07 -8.76 18.44
CA SER A 34 14.30 -9.61 19.38
C SER A 34 13.40 -10.65 18.68
N ARG A 35 13.13 -10.48 17.38
CA ARG A 35 12.29 -11.35 16.55
C ARG A 35 13.10 -12.13 15.51
N ARG A 36 14.44 -12.15 15.57
CA ARG A 36 15.33 -12.88 14.63
C ARG A 36 14.91 -14.35 14.46
N HIS A 37 14.64 -15.06 15.56
CA HIS A 37 14.21 -16.46 15.54
C HIS A 37 12.88 -16.69 14.80
N GLN A 38 12.01 -15.67 14.71
CA GLN A 38 10.76 -15.73 13.93
C GLN A 38 10.99 -15.36 12.47
N MET A 39 12.02 -14.57 12.18
CA MET A 39 12.44 -14.22 10.82
C MET A 39 13.18 -15.37 10.14
N PHE A 40 13.97 -16.12 10.88
CA PHE A 40 14.78 -17.22 10.36
C PHE A 40 14.57 -18.52 11.14
N PRO A 41 13.33 -19.06 11.16
CA PRO A 41 13.08 -20.33 11.82
C PRO A 41 13.62 -21.47 10.97
N LYS A 42 14.23 -22.46 11.63
CA LYS A 42 14.62 -23.73 11.01
C LYS A 42 13.45 -24.71 11.00
N LEU A 43 13.34 -25.46 9.91
CA LEU A 43 12.37 -26.55 9.76
C LEU A 43 12.96 -27.86 10.28
N ALA A 44 12.16 -28.61 11.03
CA ALA A 44 12.55 -29.95 11.45
C ALA A 44 12.42 -30.96 10.28
N PRO A 45 13.13 -32.10 10.31
CA PRO A 45 13.13 -33.08 9.22
C PRO A 45 11.74 -33.62 8.84
N ASP A 46 10.84 -33.79 9.81
CA ASP A 46 9.46 -34.21 9.58
C ASP A 46 8.65 -33.13 8.85
N GLU A 47 8.92 -31.84 9.13
CA GLU A 47 8.29 -30.70 8.45
C GLU A 47 8.72 -30.65 6.99
N ILE A 48 10.02 -30.83 6.73
CA ILE A 48 10.57 -30.92 5.37
C ILE A 48 9.92 -32.07 4.61
N THR A 49 9.78 -33.24 5.24
CA THR A 49 9.13 -34.42 4.64
C THR A 49 7.69 -34.10 4.23
N ARG A 50 6.94 -33.39 5.08
CA ARG A 50 5.58 -32.93 4.74
C ARG A 50 5.55 -31.92 3.59
N LEU A 51 6.57 -31.08 3.46
CA LEU A 51 6.68 -30.10 2.38
C LEU A 51 7.05 -30.71 1.02
N GLN A 52 7.69 -31.88 0.97
CA GLN A 52 8.13 -32.50 -0.29
C GLN A 52 7.00 -32.68 -1.31
N ARG A 53 5.75 -32.92 -0.87
CA ARG A 53 4.58 -33.05 -1.75
C ARG A 53 4.17 -31.74 -2.47
N PHE A 54 4.71 -30.61 -2.04
CA PHE A 54 4.41 -29.27 -2.58
C PHE A 54 5.57 -28.68 -3.39
N GLY A 55 6.67 -29.41 -3.56
CA GLY A 55 7.84 -28.85 -4.21
C GLY A 55 8.60 -29.84 -5.07
N THR A 56 9.52 -29.31 -5.87
CA THR A 56 10.43 -30.11 -6.71
C THR A 56 11.86 -29.88 -6.24
N VAL A 57 12.60 -30.98 -6.03
CA VAL A 57 14.01 -30.90 -5.67
C VAL A 57 14.83 -30.44 -6.88
N ARG A 58 15.72 -29.48 -6.67
CA ARG A 58 16.67 -28.98 -7.66
C ARG A 58 18.05 -28.81 -7.03
N THR A 59 19.08 -28.74 -7.89
CA THR A 59 20.47 -28.58 -7.48
C THR A 59 21.11 -27.36 -8.14
N TRP A 60 22.07 -26.75 -7.45
CA TRP A 60 22.85 -25.61 -7.89
C TRP A 60 24.33 -25.83 -7.61
N GLN A 61 25.18 -25.38 -8.53
CA GLN A 61 26.63 -25.41 -8.39
C GLN A 61 27.15 -24.22 -7.57
N PRO A 62 28.35 -24.33 -6.96
CA PRO A 62 28.95 -23.19 -6.26
C PRO A 62 29.03 -21.93 -7.13
N GLY A 63 28.58 -20.81 -6.59
CA GLY A 63 28.55 -19.51 -7.26
C GLY A 63 27.26 -19.21 -8.04
N GLU A 64 26.42 -20.22 -8.32
CA GLU A 64 25.13 -20.03 -9.00
C GLU A 64 24.12 -19.28 -8.13
N LEU A 65 23.24 -18.52 -8.78
CA LEU A 65 22.15 -17.82 -8.12
C LEU A 65 20.90 -18.70 -8.11
N LEU A 66 20.37 -18.95 -6.92
CA LEU A 66 19.07 -19.58 -6.73
C LEU A 66 17.95 -18.60 -7.11
N PHE A 67 18.12 -17.33 -6.73
CA PHE A 67 17.18 -16.25 -6.99
C PHE A 67 17.90 -14.90 -6.99
N GLU A 68 17.39 -13.96 -7.77
CA GLU A 68 17.91 -12.59 -7.87
C GLU A 68 16.80 -11.58 -8.18
N PRO A 69 16.92 -10.31 -7.72
CA PRO A 69 15.99 -9.25 -8.07
C PRO A 69 15.85 -9.03 -9.58
N GLY A 70 14.70 -8.50 -9.99
CA GLY A 70 14.39 -8.23 -11.41
C GLY A 70 13.96 -9.45 -12.23
N ARG A 71 14.13 -10.67 -11.72
CA ARG A 71 13.55 -11.89 -12.33
C ARG A 71 12.26 -12.28 -11.64
N ARG A 72 11.33 -12.88 -12.41
CA ARG A 72 10.09 -13.44 -11.87
C ARG A 72 10.41 -14.43 -10.74
N GLY A 73 9.74 -14.27 -9.60
CA GLY A 73 9.97 -15.11 -8.44
C GLY A 73 9.52 -16.55 -8.69
N THR A 74 10.39 -17.51 -8.40
CA THR A 74 10.12 -18.95 -8.52
C THR A 74 9.50 -19.55 -7.26
N GLY A 75 9.12 -18.72 -6.29
CA GLY A 75 8.57 -19.14 -5.01
C GLY A 75 9.63 -19.28 -3.91
N MET A 76 9.38 -20.17 -2.97
CA MET A 76 10.19 -20.39 -1.77
C MET A 76 11.14 -21.57 -1.95
N PHE A 77 12.34 -21.47 -1.39
CA PHE A 77 13.33 -22.55 -1.40
C PHE A 77 13.52 -23.07 0.03
N VAL A 78 13.44 -24.38 0.22
CA VAL A 78 13.81 -25.05 1.47
C VAL A 78 15.11 -25.80 1.25
N LEU A 79 16.16 -25.45 1.99
CA LEU A 79 17.49 -26.02 1.81
C LEU A 79 17.56 -27.43 2.41
N LEU A 80 17.92 -28.40 1.57
CA LEU A 80 18.06 -29.82 1.96
C LEU A 80 19.53 -30.16 2.22
N ARG A 81 20.43 -29.64 1.38
CA ARG A 81 21.89 -29.78 1.50
C ARG A 81 22.59 -28.53 0.98
N GLY A 82 23.81 -28.33 1.44
CA GLY A 82 24.63 -27.19 1.04
C GLY A 82 24.32 -25.92 1.83
N ARG A 83 25.03 -24.85 1.49
CA ARG A 83 24.86 -23.51 2.08
C ARG A 83 24.69 -22.44 1.02
N ILE A 84 23.89 -21.43 1.35
CA ILE A 84 23.72 -20.23 0.54
C ILE A 84 24.10 -18.99 1.34
N LEU A 85 24.53 -17.95 0.66
CA LEU A 85 24.59 -16.59 1.20
C LEU A 85 23.42 -15.79 0.63
N VAL A 86 22.60 -15.25 1.51
CA VAL A 86 21.53 -14.31 1.15
C VAL A 86 22.03 -12.90 1.34
N THR A 87 21.97 -12.09 0.29
CA THR A 87 22.45 -10.70 0.30
C THR A 87 21.40 -9.77 -0.29
N ARG A 88 21.58 -8.47 -0.08
CA ARG A 88 20.86 -7.42 -0.81
C ARG A 88 21.86 -6.43 -1.37
N LYS A 89 21.47 -5.62 -2.34
CA LYS A 89 22.20 -4.42 -2.69
C LYS A 89 21.59 -3.21 -2.01
N ASN A 90 22.41 -2.29 -1.54
CA ASN A 90 21.94 -0.94 -1.21
C ASN A 90 21.81 -0.11 -2.49
N GLY A 91 21.31 1.13 -2.37
CA GLY A 91 21.17 2.05 -3.49
C GLY A 91 22.46 2.37 -4.25
N LEU A 92 23.63 2.00 -3.71
CA LEU A 92 24.96 2.22 -4.28
C LEU A 92 25.50 0.97 -4.98
N GLY A 93 24.71 -0.10 -5.08
CA GLY A 93 25.11 -1.38 -5.65
C GLY A 93 26.00 -2.23 -4.74
N ILE A 94 26.28 -1.80 -3.51
CA ILE A 94 27.08 -2.55 -2.54
C ILE A 94 26.26 -3.72 -2.01
N GLU A 95 26.83 -4.91 -2.12
CA GLU A 95 26.22 -6.15 -1.62
C GLU A 95 26.39 -6.24 -0.10
N ILE A 96 25.27 -6.22 0.62
CA ILE A 96 25.17 -6.30 2.07
C ILE A 96 24.60 -7.69 2.40
N PRO A 97 25.33 -8.52 3.16
CA PRO A 97 24.84 -9.82 3.58
C PRO A 97 23.69 -9.70 4.59
N ILE A 98 22.73 -10.63 4.49
CA ILE A 98 21.54 -10.73 5.34
C ILE A 98 21.63 -11.94 6.25
N ILE A 99 21.93 -13.12 5.67
CA ILE A 99 22.04 -14.38 6.41
C ILE A 99 22.77 -15.43 5.56
N GLU A 100 23.53 -16.32 6.22
CA GLU A 100 23.94 -17.59 5.63
C GLU A 100 22.92 -18.67 5.98
N GLY A 101 22.35 -19.32 4.97
CA GLY A 101 21.38 -20.40 5.13
C GLY A 101 22.01 -21.76 4.89
N GLY A 102 21.61 -22.76 5.66
CA GLY A 102 21.99 -24.17 5.51
C GLY A 102 20.78 -25.11 5.60
N PRO A 103 21.01 -26.43 5.74
CA PRO A 103 19.94 -27.41 5.79
C PRO A 103 18.88 -27.09 6.86
N GLY A 104 17.60 -27.13 6.47
CA GLY A 104 16.47 -26.76 7.32
C GLY A 104 16.03 -25.30 7.21
N ASP A 105 16.86 -24.41 6.66
CA ASP A 105 16.45 -23.03 6.42
C ASP A 105 15.56 -22.91 5.17
N PHE A 106 14.69 -21.91 5.17
CA PHE A 106 13.91 -21.54 3.98
C PHE A 106 13.98 -20.04 3.68
N THR A 107 13.87 -19.72 2.39
CA THR A 107 14.10 -18.37 1.85
C THR A 107 12.79 -17.62 1.57
N GLY A 108 12.90 -16.39 1.07
CA GLY A 108 11.77 -15.60 0.59
C GLY A 108 11.15 -14.65 1.61
N GLU A 109 10.30 -13.77 1.10
CA GLU A 109 9.40 -12.86 1.80
C GLU A 109 8.02 -12.84 1.09
N VAL A 110 7.16 -11.89 1.43
CA VAL A 110 5.75 -11.85 0.98
C VAL A 110 5.59 -11.97 -0.54
N SER A 111 6.50 -11.39 -1.33
CA SER A 111 6.38 -11.33 -2.80
C SER A 111 6.38 -12.72 -3.45
N GLN A 112 6.95 -13.74 -2.79
CA GLN A 112 6.95 -15.13 -3.27
C GLN A 112 5.55 -15.78 -3.29
N LEU A 113 4.57 -15.25 -2.55
CA LEU A 113 3.18 -15.74 -2.60
C LEU A 113 2.52 -15.49 -3.96
N SER A 114 2.94 -14.44 -4.67
CA SER A 114 2.38 -14.04 -5.97
C SER A 114 3.39 -14.18 -7.11
N GLY A 115 4.61 -14.67 -6.85
CA GLY A 115 5.65 -14.83 -7.88
C GLY A 115 6.27 -13.52 -8.35
N HIS A 116 6.11 -12.44 -7.59
CA HIS A 116 6.82 -11.18 -7.82
C HIS A 116 8.33 -11.36 -7.61
N PRO A 117 9.18 -10.49 -8.19
CA PRO A 117 10.62 -10.58 -8.04
C PRO A 117 11.06 -10.53 -6.57
N PRO A 118 12.09 -11.32 -6.19
CA PRO A 118 12.66 -11.25 -4.85
C PRO A 118 13.40 -9.92 -4.64
N LEU A 119 13.51 -9.50 -3.38
CA LEU A 119 14.25 -8.29 -2.98
C LEU A 119 15.69 -8.58 -2.55
N ALA A 120 16.09 -9.84 -2.57
CA ALA A 120 17.40 -10.31 -2.14
C ALA A 120 17.98 -11.26 -3.20
N TYR A 121 19.30 -11.44 -3.16
CA TYR A 121 20.02 -12.45 -3.91
C TYR A 121 20.23 -13.67 -3.02
N GLY A 122 20.20 -14.86 -3.61
CA GLY A 122 20.59 -16.10 -2.95
C GLY A 122 21.65 -16.81 -3.77
N ARG A 123 22.89 -16.86 -3.28
CA ARG A 123 24.02 -17.47 -3.97
C ARG A 123 24.44 -18.76 -3.30
N ALA A 124 24.62 -19.83 -4.07
CA ALA A 124 25.18 -21.08 -3.58
C ALA A 124 26.66 -20.89 -3.21
N LEU A 125 27.03 -21.18 -1.97
CA LEU A 125 28.43 -21.16 -1.51
C LEU A 125 29.16 -22.48 -1.80
N GLU A 126 28.38 -23.55 -1.87
CA GLU A 126 28.81 -24.92 -2.17
C GLU A 126 27.73 -25.57 -3.07
N MET A 127 27.84 -26.87 -3.37
CA MET A 127 26.75 -27.55 -4.08
C MET A 127 25.50 -27.57 -3.19
N VAL A 128 24.41 -26.99 -3.68
CA VAL A 128 23.16 -26.85 -2.93
C VAL A 128 22.09 -27.74 -3.54
N GLU A 129 21.36 -28.44 -2.69
CA GLU A 129 20.14 -29.16 -3.03
C GLU A 129 18.99 -28.51 -2.26
N ALA A 130 17.95 -28.04 -2.95
CA ALA A 130 16.81 -27.39 -2.32
C ALA A 130 15.49 -27.84 -2.92
N LEU A 131 14.47 -27.91 -2.08
CA LEU A 131 13.07 -28.10 -2.48
C LEU A 131 12.51 -26.74 -2.92
N VAL A 132 12.14 -26.64 -4.20
CA VAL A 132 11.51 -25.44 -4.78
C VAL A 132 10.01 -25.58 -4.67
N ILE A 133 9.39 -24.68 -3.93
CA ILE A 133 7.94 -24.58 -3.75
C ILE A 133 7.49 -23.33 -4.52
N ASP A 134 6.85 -23.53 -5.66
CA ASP A 134 6.38 -22.43 -6.52
C ASP A 134 5.27 -21.60 -5.83
N PRO A 135 4.93 -20.39 -6.31
CA PRO A 135 3.96 -19.52 -5.65
C PRO A 135 2.59 -20.16 -5.40
N SER A 136 2.09 -20.98 -6.33
CA SER A 136 0.79 -21.64 -6.16
C SER A 136 0.85 -22.73 -5.09
N SER A 137 1.92 -23.52 -5.09
CA SER A 137 2.18 -24.54 -4.09
C SER A 137 2.47 -23.95 -2.70
N LEU A 138 3.12 -22.78 -2.62
CA LEU A 138 3.37 -22.08 -1.37
C LEU A 138 2.05 -21.63 -0.72
N ARG A 139 1.11 -21.10 -1.51
CA ARG A 139 -0.24 -20.79 -1.00
C ARG A 139 -0.95 -22.05 -0.51
N ALA A 140 -0.82 -23.15 -1.25
CA ALA A 140 -1.38 -24.45 -0.84
C ALA A 140 -0.77 -24.95 0.48
N VAL A 141 0.55 -24.83 0.69
CA VAL A 141 1.22 -25.15 1.97
C VAL A 141 0.61 -24.35 3.11
N VAL A 142 0.48 -23.02 2.95
CA VAL A 142 -0.01 -22.12 3.99
C VAL A 142 -1.47 -22.40 4.38
N VAL A 143 -2.25 -22.98 3.46
CA VAL A 143 -3.64 -23.40 3.72
C VAL A 143 -3.71 -24.81 4.31
N ALA A 144 -2.95 -25.76 3.76
CA ALA A 144 -3.01 -27.17 4.14
C ALA A 144 -2.29 -27.50 5.45
N GLU A 145 -1.22 -26.77 5.78
CA GLU A 145 -0.44 -26.95 7.01
C GLU A 145 -0.65 -25.75 7.93
N ALA A 146 -1.57 -25.84 8.88
CA ALA A 146 -1.94 -24.69 9.71
C ALA A 146 -0.76 -24.11 10.53
N GLU A 147 -0.06 -24.96 11.30
CA GLU A 147 1.04 -24.52 12.18
C GLU A 147 2.28 -24.11 11.38
N LEU A 148 2.69 -24.93 10.41
CA LEU A 148 3.85 -24.65 9.56
C LEU A 148 3.59 -23.43 8.66
N GLY A 149 2.39 -23.33 8.10
CA GLY A 149 1.93 -22.19 7.32
C GLY A 149 1.94 -20.90 8.13
N GLU A 150 1.55 -20.93 9.40
CA GLU A 150 1.65 -19.77 10.30
C GLU A 150 3.11 -19.34 10.50
N ARG A 151 4.02 -20.29 10.79
CA ARG A 151 5.45 -20.02 10.95
C ARG A 151 6.09 -19.45 9.69
N ILE A 152 5.79 -20.03 8.53
CA ILE A 152 6.27 -19.54 7.23
C ILE A 152 5.76 -18.12 6.99
N MET A 153 4.44 -17.88 7.09
CA MET A 153 3.86 -16.55 6.87
C MET A 153 4.43 -15.50 7.81
N ARG A 154 4.63 -15.84 9.09
CA ARG A 154 5.24 -14.94 10.08
C ARG A 154 6.66 -14.56 9.66
N ALA A 155 7.47 -15.53 9.24
CA ALA A 155 8.81 -15.26 8.73
C ALA A 155 8.79 -14.36 7.49
N LEU A 156 7.95 -14.66 6.50
CA LEU A 156 7.84 -13.87 5.27
C LEU A 156 7.43 -12.41 5.56
N ILE A 157 6.45 -12.21 6.45
CA ILE A 157 5.96 -10.89 6.86
C ILE A 157 7.07 -10.12 7.60
N LEU A 158 7.74 -10.72 8.58
CA LEU A 158 8.77 -10.04 9.36
C LEU A 158 10.00 -9.69 8.49
N ARG A 159 10.38 -10.56 7.55
CA ARG A 159 11.43 -10.26 6.56
C ARG A 159 11.04 -9.06 5.70
N ARG A 160 9.78 -9.00 5.24
CA ARG A 160 9.28 -7.85 4.48
C ARG A 160 9.31 -6.55 5.31
N VAL A 161 8.86 -6.60 6.57
CA VAL A 161 8.93 -5.45 7.48
C VAL A 161 10.37 -4.98 7.66
N GLY A 162 11.32 -5.89 7.88
CA GLY A 162 12.74 -5.53 8.01
C GLY A 162 13.30 -4.88 6.75
N LEU A 163 12.99 -5.40 5.57
CA LEU A 163 13.41 -4.80 4.30
C LEU A 163 12.83 -3.38 4.14
N ILE A 164 11.57 -3.16 4.51
CA ILE A 164 10.95 -1.82 4.45
C ILE A 164 11.65 -0.86 5.41
N GLU A 165 11.91 -1.27 6.66
CA GLU A 165 12.53 -0.41 7.69
C GLU A 165 13.91 0.12 7.29
N ILE A 166 14.67 -0.65 6.50
CA ILE A 166 16.03 -0.28 6.06
C ILE A 166 16.10 0.12 4.59
N GLY A 167 14.98 0.18 3.88
CA GLY A 167 14.95 0.41 2.44
C GLY A 167 15.69 -0.64 1.60
N GLY A 168 15.85 -1.86 2.13
CA GLY A 168 16.71 -2.89 1.55
C GLY A 168 16.13 -3.54 0.30
N GLY A 169 16.94 -3.66 -0.76
CA GLY A 169 16.58 -4.39 -1.97
C GLY A 169 15.60 -3.67 -2.91
N GLY A 170 15.16 -2.46 -2.55
CA GLY A 170 14.29 -1.61 -3.36
C GLY A 170 15.04 -0.51 -4.12
N PRO A 171 14.33 0.35 -4.87
CA PRO A 171 14.95 1.43 -5.62
C PRO A 171 15.51 2.54 -4.72
N LEU A 172 16.48 3.27 -5.25
CA LEU A 172 17.04 4.49 -4.67
C LEU A 172 16.51 5.71 -5.41
N LEU A 173 15.89 6.65 -4.68
CA LEU A 173 15.48 7.96 -5.20
C LEU A 173 16.55 9.01 -4.92
N ILE A 174 16.97 9.74 -5.94
CA ILE A 174 17.98 10.80 -5.85
C ILE A 174 17.37 12.12 -6.33
N GLY A 175 17.42 13.13 -5.48
CA GLY A 175 16.92 14.46 -5.80
C GLY A 175 16.74 15.32 -4.56
N PRO A 176 16.42 16.61 -4.74
CA PRO A 176 16.21 17.51 -3.61
C PRO A 176 15.02 17.04 -2.76
N PRO A 177 15.12 17.15 -1.41
CA PRO A 177 14.00 16.81 -0.54
C PRO A 177 12.81 17.75 -0.78
N GLY A 178 11.59 17.24 -0.57
CA GLY A 178 10.36 18.04 -0.63
C GLY A 178 9.82 18.37 -2.02
N GLY A 179 10.52 18.02 -3.11
CA GLY A 179 9.99 18.17 -4.47
C GLY A 179 8.71 17.34 -4.70
N ALA A 180 7.76 17.87 -5.47
CA ALA A 180 6.46 17.23 -5.70
C ALA A 180 6.57 15.78 -6.21
N ASP A 181 7.41 15.54 -7.23
CA ASP A 181 7.63 14.19 -7.78
C ASP A 181 8.41 13.28 -6.83
N MET A 182 9.30 13.84 -6.02
CA MET A 182 10.01 13.12 -4.97
C MET A 182 9.04 12.61 -3.89
N VAL A 183 8.11 13.46 -3.45
CA VAL A 183 7.03 13.09 -2.51
C VAL A 183 6.07 12.08 -3.15
N ARG A 184 5.69 12.28 -4.42
CA ARG A 184 4.81 11.37 -5.17
C ARG A 184 5.37 9.94 -5.21
N LEU A 185 6.62 9.77 -5.63
CA LEU A 185 7.24 8.45 -5.77
C LEU A 185 7.54 7.78 -4.42
N GLN A 186 8.00 8.55 -3.42
CA GLN A 186 8.13 8.03 -2.04
C GLN A 186 6.77 7.56 -1.49
N GLY A 187 5.73 8.35 -1.70
CA GLY A 187 4.36 8.01 -1.32
C GLY A 187 3.88 6.74 -2.00
N PHE A 188 4.11 6.59 -3.31
CA PHE A 188 3.78 5.39 -4.06
C PHE A 188 4.45 4.13 -3.49
N LEU A 189 5.78 4.17 -3.28
CA LEU A 189 6.54 3.03 -2.78
C LEU A 189 6.16 2.70 -1.33
N SER A 190 6.06 3.72 -0.47
CA SER A 190 5.67 3.56 0.94
C SER A 190 4.28 2.93 1.10
N ARG A 191 3.29 3.43 0.35
CA ARG A 191 1.90 2.94 0.43
C ARG A 191 1.74 1.55 -0.17
N ASN A 192 2.58 1.16 -1.12
CA ASN A 192 2.63 -0.22 -1.61
C ASN A 192 3.55 -1.13 -0.77
N GLY A 193 4.06 -0.64 0.37
CA GLY A 193 4.96 -1.38 1.24
C GLY A 193 6.21 -1.87 0.51
N HIS A 194 6.66 -1.15 -0.51
CA HIS A 194 7.87 -1.45 -1.26
C HIS A 194 9.07 -0.73 -0.61
N PRO A 195 10.11 -1.47 -0.19
CA PRO A 195 11.32 -0.86 0.37
C PRO A 195 11.91 0.17 -0.60
N HIS A 196 12.48 1.25 -0.10
CA HIS A 196 13.21 2.22 -0.92
C HIS A 196 14.13 3.06 -0.04
N SER A 197 15.09 3.73 -0.66
CA SER A 197 15.94 4.72 0.00
C SER A 197 15.88 6.04 -0.73
N VAL A 198 16.17 7.12 -0.03
CA VAL A 198 16.20 8.47 -0.58
C VAL A 198 17.55 9.08 -0.23
N LEU A 199 18.24 9.65 -1.22
CA LEU A 199 19.50 10.36 -1.00
C LEU A 199 19.39 11.79 -1.55
N ASP A 200 19.83 12.73 -0.73
CA ASP A 200 19.99 14.13 -1.11
C ASP A 200 21.39 14.29 -1.73
N PRO A 201 21.51 14.67 -3.01
CA PRO A 201 22.80 14.89 -3.65
C PRO A 201 23.60 16.04 -3.03
N ALA A 202 23.01 16.91 -2.21
CA ALA A 202 23.73 17.92 -1.45
C ALA A 202 24.44 17.35 -0.21
N LEU A 203 24.04 16.16 0.26
CA LEU A 203 24.52 15.55 1.50
C LEU A 203 25.23 14.21 1.30
N ASP A 204 25.04 13.56 0.15
CA ASP A 204 25.60 12.25 -0.17
C ASP A 204 26.45 12.29 -1.46
N SER A 205 27.73 11.92 -1.33
CA SER A 205 28.69 12.00 -2.44
C SER A 205 28.37 11.06 -3.59
N VAL A 206 27.74 9.90 -3.32
CA VAL A 206 27.39 8.97 -4.40
C VAL A 206 26.18 9.45 -5.15
N ALA A 207 25.19 10.01 -4.45
CA ALA A 207 24.08 10.71 -5.10
C ALA A 207 24.60 11.88 -5.96
N GLU A 208 25.59 12.62 -5.47
CA GLU A 208 26.27 13.68 -6.23
C GLU A 208 26.94 13.15 -7.51
N ASP A 209 27.66 12.02 -7.43
CA ASP A 209 28.33 11.40 -8.58
C ASP A 209 27.34 10.89 -9.63
N VAL A 210 26.23 10.28 -9.21
CA VAL A 210 25.15 9.87 -10.13
C VAL A 210 24.55 11.10 -10.81
N MET A 211 24.32 12.20 -10.07
CA MET A 211 23.84 13.46 -10.64
C MET A 211 24.82 14.04 -11.67
N LYS A 212 26.13 14.02 -11.39
CA LYS A 212 27.19 14.50 -12.31
C LYS A 212 27.28 13.65 -13.57
N LEU A 213 27.11 12.33 -13.45
CA LEU A 213 27.17 11.39 -14.56
C LEU A 213 25.98 11.56 -15.50
N HIS A 214 24.77 11.66 -14.96
CA HIS A 214 23.53 11.69 -15.75
C HIS A 214 23.07 13.08 -16.15
N ARG A 215 23.57 14.13 -15.47
CA ARG A 215 23.26 15.55 -15.71
C ARG A 215 21.76 15.79 -15.98
N PRO A 216 20.85 15.36 -15.08
CA PRO A 216 19.43 15.51 -15.31
C PRO A 216 19.04 17.00 -15.34
N ARG A 217 18.05 17.31 -16.16
CA ARG A 217 17.37 18.62 -16.10
C ARG A 217 16.47 18.68 -14.86
N PRO A 218 16.09 19.87 -14.35
CA PRO A 218 15.20 19.98 -13.19
C PRO A 218 13.90 19.18 -13.33
N GLU A 219 13.30 19.16 -14.52
CA GLU A 219 12.09 18.40 -14.84
C GLU A 219 12.30 16.87 -14.94
N GLU A 220 13.55 16.41 -14.95
CA GLU A 220 13.93 14.99 -14.99
C GLU A 220 14.20 14.42 -13.59
N LEU A 221 13.99 15.21 -12.53
CA LEU A 221 14.13 14.80 -11.14
C LEU A 221 12.80 14.35 -10.53
N PRO A 222 12.82 13.36 -9.60
CA PRO A 222 14.01 12.68 -9.10
C PRO A 222 14.53 11.59 -10.06
N LEU A 223 15.82 11.28 -9.95
CA LEU A 223 16.37 10.06 -10.56
C LEU A 223 15.98 8.86 -9.69
N VAL A 224 15.67 7.73 -10.33
CA VAL A 224 15.35 6.47 -9.65
C VAL A 224 16.29 5.38 -10.13
N VAL A 225 17.17 4.90 -9.25
CA VAL A 225 18.06 3.77 -9.50
C VAL A 225 17.34 2.49 -9.07
N CYS A 226 16.99 1.64 -10.02
CA CYS A 226 16.31 0.37 -9.78
C CYS A 226 17.29 -0.73 -9.34
N PRO A 227 16.81 -1.80 -8.67
CA PRO A 227 17.67 -2.90 -8.20
C PRO A 227 18.45 -3.63 -9.30
N ASP A 228 17.96 -3.57 -10.54
CA ASP A 228 18.60 -4.12 -11.75
C ASP A 228 19.69 -3.20 -12.33
N GLY A 229 19.90 -2.01 -11.74
CA GLY A 229 20.84 -0.99 -12.19
C GLY A 229 20.26 -0.01 -13.22
N THR A 230 19.01 -0.19 -13.66
CA THR A 230 18.35 0.77 -14.55
C THR A 230 18.15 2.11 -13.84
N ILE A 231 18.39 3.22 -14.54
CA ILE A 231 18.14 4.57 -14.02
C ILE A 231 16.98 5.20 -14.78
N LEU A 232 15.91 5.53 -14.06
CA LEU A 232 14.75 6.25 -14.59
C LEU A 232 14.83 7.73 -14.21
N LYS A 233 14.32 8.60 -15.09
CA LYS A 233 14.30 10.05 -14.92
C LYS A 233 12.87 10.51 -14.70
N CYS A 234 12.52 10.92 -13.48
CA CYS A 234 11.16 11.29 -13.07
C CYS A 234 10.07 10.34 -13.62
N PRO A 235 10.14 9.03 -13.35
CA PRO A 235 9.18 8.08 -13.91
C PRO A 235 7.76 8.32 -13.40
N SER A 236 6.79 7.84 -14.18
CA SER A 236 5.42 7.66 -13.67
C SER A 236 5.37 6.51 -12.65
N GLU A 237 4.35 6.49 -11.79
CA GLU A 237 4.14 5.39 -10.83
C GLU A 237 4.02 4.04 -11.55
N ARG A 238 3.35 4.01 -12.71
CA ARG A 238 3.21 2.80 -13.54
C ARG A 238 4.53 2.34 -14.14
N GLU A 239 5.31 3.25 -14.71
CA GLU A 239 6.62 2.92 -15.27
C GLU A 239 7.54 2.32 -14.21
N LEU A 240 7.54 2.93 -13.02
CA LEU A 240 8.28 2.40 -11.88
C LEU A 240 7.76 1.03 -11.44
N ALA A 241 6.45 0.84 -11.33
CA ALA A 241 5.83 -0.43 -10.95
C ALA A 241 6.18 -1.57 -11.93
N HIS A 242 6.14 -1.30 -13.24
CA HIS A 242 6.58 -2.26 -14.26
C HIS A 242 8.05 -2.61 -14.10
N ARG A 243 8.92 -1.61 -13.92
CA ARG A 243 10.36 -1.83 -13.78
C ARG A 243 10.71 -2.65 -12.54
N LEU A 244 9.97 -2.45 -11.45
CA LEU A 244 10.13 -3.20 -10.21
C LEU A 244 9.46 -4.59 -10.24
N GLY A 245 8.76 -4.93 -11.32
CA GLY A 245 8.01 -6.18 -11.46
C GLY A 245 6.86 -6.30 -10.45
N LEU A 246 6.27 -5.17 -10.03
CA LEU A 246 5.08 -5.12 -9.18
C LEU A 246 3.78 -5.25 -10.00
N TYR A 247 3.87 -5.02 -11.31
CA TYR A 247 2.74 -5.11 -12.21
C TYR A 247 2.61 -6.53 -12.75
N ILE A 248 1.45 -7.13 -12.57
CA ILE A 248 1.12 -8.46 -13.10
C ILE A 248 0.57 -8.28 -14.52
N GLU A 249 1.11 -9.02 -15.49
CA GLU A 249 0.56 -9.05 -16.84
C GLU A 249 -0.82 -9.72 -16.84
N LEU A 250 -1.81 -8.99 -17.32
CA LEU A 250 -3.18 -9.47 -17.44
C LEU A 250 -3.41 -10.09 -18.83
N SER A 251 -4.01 -11.28 -18.86
CA SER A 251 -4.45 -11.92 -20.10
C SER A 251 -5.88 -11.52 -20.43
N ALA A 252 -6.11 -11.12 -21.68
CA ALA A 252 -7.45 -10.82 -22.19
C ALA A 252 -8.37 -12.06 -22.27
N ASP A 253 -7.78 -13.27 -22.30
CA ASP A 253 -8.52 -14.52 -22.43
C ASP A 253 -9.01 -15.07 -21.08
N ARG A 254 -8.51 -14.53 -19.96
CA ARG A 254 -8.89 -14.97 -18.62
C ARG A 254 -10.19 -14.30 -18.20
N ILE A 255 -11.18 -15.11 -17.83
CA ILE A 255 -12.42 -14.66 -17.20
C ILE A 255 -12.33 -14.92 -15.70
N TYR A 256 -12.46 -13.86 -14.90
CA TYR A 256 -12.51 -13.94 -13.45
C TYR A 256 -13.94 -14.19 -12.94
N ASP A 257 -14.09 -14.85 -11.79
CA ASP A 257 -15.39 -14.97 -11.14
C ASP A 257 -15.84 -13.61 -10.59
N VAL A 258 -14.90 -12.84 -10.03
CA VAL A 258 -15.14 -11.48 -9.54
C VAL A 258 -13.96 -10.57 -9.83
N ALA A 259 -14.25 -9.38 -10.36
CA ALA A 259 -13.32 -8.26 -10.40
C ALA A 259 -13.73 -7.18 -9.39
N ILE A 260 -12.81 -6.79 -8.52
CA ILE A 260 -13.01 -5.79 -7.47
C ILE A 260 -12.25 -4.53 -7.89
N VAL A 261 -12.97 -3.44 -8.10
CA VAL A 261 -12.39 -2.15 -8.53
C VAL A 261 -12.24 -1.24 -7.32
N GLY A 262 -11.01 -1.11 -6.84
CA GLY A 262 -10.60 -0.36 -5.65
C GLY A 262 -10.03 -1.29 -4.56
N ALA A 263 -8.83 -0.98 -4.07
CA ALA A 263 -8.13 -1.72 -3.02
C ALA A 263 -8.15 -0.98 -1.67
N GLY A 264 -9.22 -0.21 -1.39
CA GLY A 264 -9.51 0.31 -0.05
C GLY A 264 -9.92 -0.80 0.93
N PRO A 265 -10.26 -0.48 2.20
CA PRO A 265 -10.65 -1.47 3.19
C PRO A 265 -11.82 -2.38 2.75
N ALA A 266 -12.81 -1.83 2.02
CA ALA A 266 -13.92 -2.61 1.49
C ALA A 266 -13.45 -3.62 0.43
N GLY A 267 -12.69 -3.17 -0.56
CA GLY A 267 -12.20 -4.04 -1.64
C GLY A 267 -11.21 -5.09 -1.16
N LEU A 268 -10.30 -4.73 -0.24
CA LEU A 268 -9.40 -5.70 0.38
C LEU A 268 -10.15 -6.76 1.19
N ALA A 269 -11.19 -6.38 1.93
CA ALA A 269 -12.03 -7.35 2.63
C ALA A 269 -12.76 -8.27 1.64
N ALA A 270 -13.38 -7.71 0.60
CA ALA A 270 -14.01 -8.51 -0.44
C ALA A 270 -13.02 -9.48 -1.11
N ALA A 271 -11.79 -9.04 -1.37
CA ALA A 271 -10.75 -9.88 -1.96
C ALA A 271 -10.36 -11.05 -1.06
N VAL A 272 -10.16 -10.80 0.24
CA VAL A 272 -9.85 -11.84 1.22
C VAL A 272 -10.96 -12.89 1.28
N TYR A 273 -12.21 -12.45 1.45
CA TYR A 273 -13.34 -13.36 1.61
C TYR A 273 -13.59 -14.14 0.31
N ALA A 274 -13.65 -13.47 -0.84
CA ALA A 274 -13.88 -14.11 -2.14
C ALA A 274 -12.79 -15.13 -2.49
N ALA A 275 -11.51 -14.79 -2.31
CA ALA A 275 -10.41 -15.71 -2.59
C ALA A 275 -10.39 -16.88 -1.61
N SER A 276 -10.72 -16.66 -0.33
CA SER A 276 -10.81 -17.73 0.66
C SER A 276 -11.93 -18.75 0.39
N GLU A 277 -12.98 -18.33 -0.31
CA GLU A 277 -14.09 -19.18 -0.77
C GLU A 277 -13.83 -19.80 -2.16
N GLY A 278 -12.60 -19.66 -2.68
CA GLY A 278 -12.16 -20.32 -3.91
C GLY A 278 -12.56 -19.62 -5.20
N LEU A 279 -13.04 -18.37 -5.14
CA LEU A 279 -13.29 -17.57 -6.33
C LEU A 279 -11.98 -17.14 -6.99
N SER A 280 -11.95 -17.10 -8.32
CA SER A 280 -10.90 -16.39 -9.04
C SER A 280 -11.13 -14.88 -8.92
N VAL A 281 -10.26 -14.20 -8.15
CA VAL A 281 -10.40 -12.79 -7.80
C VAL A 281 -9.35 -11.94 -8.50
N LEU A 282 -9.79 -10.86 -9.13
CA LEU A 282 -8.94 -9.76 -9.60
C LEU A 282 -9.22 -8.50 -8.79
N VAL A 283 -8.19 -7.84 -8.28
CA VAL A 283 -8.29 -6.53 -7.61
C VAL A 283 -7.51 -5.49 -8.42
N LEU A 284 -8.16 -4.39 -8.74
CA LEU A 284 -7.61 -3.29 -9.54
C LEU A 284 -7.62 -2.01 -8.70
N ASP A 285 -6.50 -1.31 -8.58
CA ASP A 285 -6.42 -0.01 -7.88
C ASP A 285 -5.47 0.95 -8.59
N THR A 286 -5.85 2.24 -8.62
CA THR A 286 -5.11 3.28 -9.34
C THR A 286 -3.77 3.63 -8.72
N HIS A 287 -3.56 3.41 -7.42
CA HIS A 287 -2.36 3.93 -6.73
C HIS A 287 -1.71 2.94 -5.78
N ALA A 288 -2.47 2.42 -4.81
CA ALA A 288 -1.93 1.63 -3.70
C ALA A 288 -3.05 0.92 -2.94
N PHE A 289 -2.75 -0.25 -2.39
CA PHE A 289 -3.65 -0.87 -1.43
C PHE A 289 -3.85 0.01 -0.19
N GLY A 290 -5.01 -0.12 0.44
CA GLY A 290 -5.45 0.63 1.61
C GLY A 290 -6.31 1.85 1.29
N GLY A 291 -6.30 2.33 0.05
CA GLY A 291 -7.07 3.51 -0.37
C GLY A 291 -6.85 4.71 0.56
N GLN A 292 -7.88 5.54 0.75
CA GLN A 292 -7.79 6.70 1.65
C GLN A 292 -7.49 6.30 3.10
N ALA A 293 -8.03 5.18 3.58
CA ALA A 293 -7.82 4.74 4.95
C ALA A 293 -6.36 4.37 5.22
N GLY A 294 -5.62 3.89 4.21
CA GLY A 294 -4.19 3.59 4.29
C GLY A 294 -3.35 4.79 4.75
N ALA A 295 -3.77 6.00 4.40
CA ALA A 295 -3.10 7.23 4.80
C ALA A 295 -3.39 7.68 6.25
N SER A 296 -4.29 7.00 6.98
CA SER A 296 -4.56 7.34 8.38
C SER A 296 -3.38 6.95 9.28
N ALA A 297 -2.82 7.93 9.99
CA ALA A 297 -1.73 7.71 10.93
C ALA A 297 -2.09 6.74 12.06
N ARG A 298 -3.33 6.83 12.59
CA ARG A 298 -3.81 5.96 13.68
C ARG A 298 -5.33 5.87 13.71
N ILE A 299 -5.83 4.64 13.62
CA ILE A 299 -7.24 4.28 13.73
C ILE A 299 -7.47 3.63 15.10
N GLU A 300 -8.12 4.35 16.01
CA GLU A 300 -8.42 3.88 17.38
C GLU A 300 -9.84 3.33 17.53
N ASN A 301 -10.72 3.60 16.56
CA ASN A 301 -12.11 3.16 16.58
C ASN A 301 -12.36 1.90 15.72
N TYR A 302 -11.31 1.10 15.49
CA TYR A 302 -11.41 -0.21 14.84
C TYR A 302 -11.32 -1.31 15.90
N LEU A 303 -12.38 -2.12 16.00
CA LEU A 303 -12.51 -3.15 17.03
C LEU A 303 -11.35 -4.16 16.94
N GLY A 304 -10.81 -4.55 18.11
CA GLY A 304 -9.72 -5.52 18.21
C GLY A 304 -8.31 -4.91 18.32
N PHE A 305 -8.16 -3.59 18.15
CA PHE A 305 -6.89 -2.88 18.33
C PHE A 305 -6.99 -1.88 19.49
N PRO A 306 -6.79 -2.31 20.75
CA PRO A 306 -6.99 -1.45 21.92
C PRO A 306 -6.04 -0.25 21.96
N THR A 307 -4.87 -0.35 21.33
CA THR A 307 -3.90 0.74 21.18
C THR A 307 -4.05 1.45 19.83
N GLY A 308 -5.06 1.12 19.03
CA GLY A 308 -5.21 1.53 17.64
C GLY A 308 -4.20 0.87 16.71
N ILE A 309 -4.41 1.07 15.40
CA ILE A 309 -3.54 0.58 14.33
C ILE A 309 -3.43 1.65 13.24
N SER A 310 -2.27 1.78 12.59
CA SER A 310 -2.18 2.67 11.42
C SER A 310 -2.99 2.10 10.26
N GLY A 311 -3.52 2.98 9.41
CA GLY A 311 -4.23 2.61 8.20
C GLY A 311 -3.40 1.70 7.30
N GLN A 312 -2.14 2.09 7.09
CA GLN A 312 -1.18 1.32 6.29
C GLN A 312 -0.95 -0.09 6.86
N ALA A 313 -0.81 -0.23 8.18
CA ALA A 313 -0.61 -1.55 8.80
C ALA A 313 -1.86 -2.43 8.71
N LEU A 314 -3.05 -1.84 8.86
CA LEU A 314 -4.32 -2.56 8.67
C LEU A 314 -4.47 -3.04 7.23
N ALA A 315 -4.24 -2.16 6.26
CA ALA A 315 -4.34 -2.47 4.84
C ALA A 315 -3.28 -3.48 4.38
N GLY A 316 -2.02 -3.31 4.81
CA GLY A 316 -0.94 -4.24 4.47
C GLY A 316 -1.19 -5.66 4.98
N ARG A 317 -1.80 -5.82 6.16
CA ARG A 317 -2.22 -7.14 6.66
C ARG A 317 -3.29 -7.76 5.77
N ALA A 318 -4.31 -6.99 5.38
CA ALA A 318 -5.37 -7.47 4.48
C ALA A 318 -4.83 -7.79 3.07
N TYR A 319 -3.90 -6.99 2.55
CA TYR A 319 -3.20 -7.23 1.29
C TYR A 319 -2.47 -8.59 1.30
N VAL A 320 -1.67 -8.85 2.33
CA VAL A 320 -0.96 -10.13 2.49
C VAL A 320 -1.95 -11.30 2.63
N GLN A 321 -3.08 -11.11 3.31
CA GLN A 321 -4.13 -12.14 3.40
C GLN A 321 -4.77 -12.42 2.04
N ALA A 322 -5.08 -11.40 1.24
CA ALA A 322 -5.64 -11.57 -0.10
C ALA A 322 -4.66 -12.34 -1.01
N GLN A 323 -3.38 -11.98 -0.99
CA GLN A 323 -2.34 -12.69 -1.73
C GLN A 323 -2.17 -14.14 -1.26
N LYS A 324 -2.22 -14.39 0.06
CA LYS A 324 -2.18 -15.75 0.63
C LYS A 324 -3.29 -16.63 0.04
N PHE A 325 -4.50 -16.11 -0.14
CA PHE A 325 -5.61 -16.84 -0.74
C PHE A 325 -5.60 -16.86 -2.27
N GLY A 326 -4.67 -16.13 -2.91
CA GLY A 326 -4.47 -16.17 -4.36
C GLY A 326 -5.26 -15.13 -5.14
N ALA A 327 -5.68 -14.03 -4.50
CA ALA A 327 -6.20 -12.88 -5.22
C ALA A 327 -5.09 -12.24 -6.08
N ASP A 328 -5.41 -11.95 -7.34
CA ASP A 328 -4.51 -11.23 -8.24
C ASP A 328 -4.64 -9.72 -7.94
N MET A 329 -3.60 -9.15 -7.34
CA MET A 329 -3.54 -7.73 -7.00
C MET A 329 -2.79 -6.96 -8.10
N VAL A 330 -3.47 -6.08 -8.84
CA VAL A 330 -2.84 -5.29 -9.90
C VAL A 330 -2.90 -3.81 -9.54
N VAL A 331 -1.74 -3.26 -9.20
CA VAL A 331 -1.56 -1.88 -8.73
C VAL A 331 -0.21 -1.35 -9.23
N PRO A 332 -0.13 -0.15 -9.83
CA PRO A 332 -1.21 0.80 -10.12
C PRO A 332 -1.85 0.57 -11.51
N VAL A 333 -3.19 0.54 -11.58
CA VAL A 333 -3.96 0.51 -12.82
C VAL A 333 -5.33 1.19 -12.66
N GLU A 334 -5.72 2.01 -13.63
CA GLU A 334 -7.05 2.63 -13.66
C GLU A 334 -8.03 1.82 -14.50
N VAL A 335 -9.23 1.61 -13.96
CA VAL A 335 -10.39 1.18 -14.74
C VAL A 335 -11.07 2.43 -15.31
N THR A 336 -11.05 2.55 -16.63
CA THR A 336 -11.57 3.72 -17.35
C THR A 336 -13.03 3.58 -17.75
N SER A 337 -13.52 2.34 -17.93
CA SER A 337 -14.93 2.07 -18.23
C SER A 337 -15.34 0.65 -17.89
N LEU A 338 -16.62 0.47 -17.58
CA LEU A 338 -17.29 -0.84 -17.47
C LEU A 338 -18.32 -1.00 -18.59
N ASP A 339 -18.18 -2.06 -19.39
CA ASP A 339 -19.17 -2.46 -20.39
C ASP A 339 -20.14 -3.48 -19.77
N CYS A 340 -21.36 -3.00 -19.52
CA CYS A 340 -22.47 -3.74 -18.92
C CYS A 340 -23.48 -4.27 -19.95
N THR A 341 -23.23 -4.06 -21.24
CA THR A 341 -24.14 -4.46 -22.34
C THR A 341 -23.97 -5.91 -22.77
N ARG A 342 -23.03 -6.64 -22.15
CA ARG A 342 -22.63 -8.00 -22.52
C ARG A 342 -22.31 -8.84 -21.29
N PHE A 343 -22.26 -10.15 -21.50
CA PHE A 343 -21.79 -11.12 -20.52
C PHE A 343 -20.66 -12.00 -21.12
N PRO A 344 -19.58 -12.30 -20.37
CA PRO A 344 -19.18 -11.69 -19.09
C PRO A 344 -18.96 -10.16 -19.19
N LEU A 345 -19.07 -9.47 -18.05
CA LEU A 345 -18.83 -8.03 -17.95
C LEU A 345 -17.38 -7.71 -18.33
N ALA A 346 -17.14 -6.58 -19.02
CA ALA A 346 -15.81 -6.23 -19.49
C ALA A 346 -15.33 -4.87 -18.92
N LEU A 347 -14.13 -4.90 -18.33
CA LEU A 347 -13.43 -3.74 -17.78
C LEU A 347 -12.37 -3.26 -18.78
N LYS A 348 -12.34 -1.97 -19.07
CA LYS A 348 -11.27 -1.35 -19.88
C LYS A 348 -10.27 -0.64 -18.97
N LEU A 349 -9.00 -1.01 -19.09
CA LEU A 349 -7.91 -0.43 -18.32
C LEU A 349 -7.25 0.72 -19.09
N ASP A 350 -6.64 1.65 -18.37
CA ASP A 350 -5.89 2.79 -18.95
C ASP A 350 -4.65 2.38 -19.76
N CYS A 351 -4.13 1.17 -19.53
CA CYS A 351 -3.07 0.55 -20.34
C CYS A 351 -3.58 -0.06 -21.66
N GLY A 352 -4.88 0.05 -21.94
CA GLY A 352 -5.51 -0.49 -23.16
C GLY A 352 -5.92 -1.96 -23.06
N VAL A 353 -5.50 -2.68 -22.01
CA VAL A 353 -5.92 -4.06 -21.73
C VAL A 353 -7.40 -4.09 -21.38
N LYS A 354 -8.09 -5.14 -21.84
CA LYS A 354 -9.47 -5.46 -21.45
C LYS A 354 -9.46 -6.72 -20.60
N VAL A 355 -10.23 -6.71 -19.52
CA VAL A 355 -10.40 -7.88 -18.64
C VAL A 355 -11.87 -8.22 -18.51
N SER A 356 -12.19 -9.50 -18.44
CA SER A 356 -13.56 -9.98 -18.31
C SER A 356 -13.81 -10.59 -16.93
N ALA A 357 -14.98 -10.37 -16.36
CA ALA A 357 -15.42 -10.97 -15.11
C ALA A 357 -16.90 -11.32 -15.12
N LYS A 358 -17.28 -12.41 -14.43
CA LYS A 358 -18.69 -12.80 -14.28
C LYS A 358 -19.47 -11.82 -13.40
N THR A 359 -18.78 -11.23 -12.41
CA THR A 359 -19.32 -10.20 -11.52
C THR A 359 -18.30 -9.09 -11.30
N VAL A 360 -18.78 -7.88 -11.03
CA VAL A 360 -17.93 -6.72 -10.71
C VAL A 360 -18.37 -6.10 -9.39
N VAL A 361 -17.40 -5.83 -8.50
CA VAL A 361 -17.62 -5.14 -7.23
C VAL A 361 -16.95 -3.77 -7.29
N ILE A 362 -17.77 -2.72 -7.27
CA ILE A 362 -17.34 -1.33 -7.22
C ILE A 362 -16.96 -1.00 -5.77
N ALA A 363 -15.67 -0.82 -5.51
CA ALA A 363 -15.09 -0.49 -4.21
C ALA A 363 -14.19 0.76 -4.30
N THR A 364 -14.48 1.66 -5.24
CA THR A 364 -13.63 2.81 -5.61
C THR A 364 -13.64 3.95 -4.58
N GLY A 365 -14.46 3.83 -3.53
CA GLY A 365 -14.55 4.80 -2.45
C GLY A 365 -14.93 6.20 -2.93
N ALA A 366 -14.34 7.21 -2.28
CA ALA A 366 -14.53 8.61 -2.60
C ALA A 366 -13.19 9.36 -2.52
N ARG A 367 -13.15 10.57 -3.07
CA ARG A 367 -12.05 11.53 -2.95
C ARG A 367 -12.49 12.74 -2.15
N TYR A 368 -11.56 13.41 -1.48
CA TYR A 368 -11.88 14.68 -0.80
C TYR A 368 -12.36 15.71 -1.82
N ARG A 369 -13.41 16.44 -1.47
CA ARG A 369 -13.95 17.51 -2.31
C ARG A 369 -12.95 18.65 -2.36
N ARG A 370 -12.68 19.14 -3.55
CA ARG A 370 -11.87 20.34 -3.77
C ARG A 370 -12.68 21.57 -3.32
N PRO A 371 -12.19 22.36 -2.35
CA PRO A 371 -12.79 23.66 -2.04
C PRO A 371 -12.68 24.56 -3.27
N ALA A 372 -13.71 25.37 -3.53
CA ALA A 372 -13.70 26.36 -4.61
C ALA A 372 -12.75 27.53 -4.28
N ILE A 373 -11.45 27.28 -4.39
CA ILE A 373 -10.36 28.25 -4.21
C ILE A 373 -9.62 28.32 -5.53
N SER A 374 -9.62 29.49 -6.17
CA SER A 374 -9.14 29.67 -7.54
C SER A 374 -7.67 29.29 -7.74
N GLU A 375 -6.85 29.42 -6.69
CA GLU A 375 -5.42 29.15 -6.74
C GLU A 375 -5.06 27.70 -6.37
N LEU A 376 -6.02 26.88 -5.95
CA LEU A 376 -5.75 25.56 -5.37
C LEU A 376 -4.94 24.66 -6.31
N ASP A 377 -5.38 24.54 -7.57
CA ASP A 377 -4.74 23.69 -8.58
C ASP A 377 -3.30 24.13 -8.88
N LYS A 378 -2.95 25.41 -8.65
CA LYS A 378 -1.59 25.92 -8.88
C LYS A 378 -0.59 25.35 -7.86
N TYR A 379 -1.05 25.03 -6.66
CA TYR A 379 -0.19 24.62 -5.54
C TYR A 379 -0.38 23.16 -5.13
N GLU A 380 -1.20 22.38 -5.84
CA GLU A 380 -1.24 20.92 -5.66
C GLU A 380 0.17 20.33 -5.83
N GLY A 381 0.58 19.48 -4.88
CA GLY A 381 1.94 18.92 -4.82
C GLY A 381 3.02 19.90 -4.34
N ARG A 382 2.69 21.18 -4.13
CA ARG A 382 3.61 22.25 -3.69
C ARG A 382 3.07 23.01 -2.48
N GLY A 383 2.65 22.27 -1.46
CA GLY A 383 2.14 22.80 -0.19
C GLY A 383 0.68 22.47 0.10
N ILE A 384 -0.09 21.98 -0.88
CA ILE A 384 -1.42 21.42 -0.65
C ILE A 384 -1.35 19.91 -0.47
N HIS A 385 -1.90 19.42 0.64
CA HIS A 385 -1.86 18.01 1.05
C HIS A 385 -3.28 17.48 1.31
N TYR A 386 -3.56 16.25 0.87
CA TYR A 386 -4.86 15.58 1.08
C TYR A 386 -4.75 14.40 2.05
N TRP A 387 -3.61 14.28 2.73
CA TRP A 387 -3.31 13.27 3.73
C TRP A 387 -2.20 13.81 4.65
N ALA A 388 -1.99 13.12 5.77
CA ALA A 388 -0.89 13.42 6.68
C ALA A 388 -0.13 12.12 6.99
N SER A 389 1.04 11.96 6.38
CA SER A 389 1.92 10.80 6.57
C SER A 389 3.25 11.21 7.21
N PRO A 390 4.13 10.26 7.58
CA PRO A 390 5.48 10.58 8.03
C PRO A 390 6.29 11.42 7.03
N ILE A 391 6.00 11.32 5.73
CA ILE A 391 6.66 12.12 4.69
C ILE A 391 6.30 13.60 4.86
N GLU A 392 5.01 13.95 4.87
CA GLU A 392 4.58 15.34 5.06
C GLU A 392 4.94 15.85 6.46
N ALA A 393 4.85 15.00 7.49
CA ALA A 393 5.20 15.38 8.85
C ALA A 393 6.71 15.69 9.01
N ALA A 394 7.58 15.05 8.23
CA ALA A 394 9.00 15.40 8.18
C ALA A 394 9.22 16.78 7.55
N LEU A 395 8.46 17.12 6.50
CA LEU A 395 8.49 18.44 5.86
C LEU A 395 7.93 19.55 6.76
N CYS A 396 6.95 19.23 7.60
CA CYS A 396 6.30 20.20 8.50
C CYS A 396 7.02 20.38 9.85
N ARG A 397 8.20 19.79 10.04
CA ARG A 397 8.88 19.78 11.35
C ARG A 397 9.25 21.19 11.77
N GLN A 398 8.79 21.60 12.96
CA GLN A 398 8.97 22.97 13.50
C GLN A 398 8.29 24.09 12.67
N GLU A 399 7.43 23.73 11.70
CA GLU A 399 6.66 24.69 10.91
C GLU A 399 5.24 24.87 11.46
N GLU A 400 4.60 25.99 11.12
CA GLU A 400 3.17 26.18 11.36
C GLU A 400 2.36 25.69 10.15
N VAL A 401 1.33 24.89 10.40
CA VAL A 401 0.51 24.27 9.34
C VAL A 401 -0.97 24.62 9.47
N VAL A 402 -1.67 24.63 8.34
CA VAL A 402 -3.12 24.87 8.28
C VAL A 402 -3.84 23.58 7.89
N LEU A 403 -4.88 23.22 8.62
CA LEU A 403 -5.68 22.02 8.35
C LEU A 403 -7.17 22.36 8.30
N VAL A 404 -7.84 21.96 7.23
CA VAL A 404 -9.27 22.23 6.99
C VAL A 404 -10.06 20.93 7.05
N GLY A 405 -11.07 20.86 7.92
CA GLY A 405 -11.99 19.71 7.97
C GLY A 405 -12.52 19.39 9.36
N GLY A 406 -13.79 18.99 9.46
CA GLY A 406 -14.46 18.71 10.75
C GLY A 406 -14.74 17.22 11.04
N GLY A 407 -14.29 16.31 10.18
CA GLY A 407 -14.55 14.87 10.32
C GLY A 407 -13.45 14.11 11.07
N ASN A 408 -13.65 12.80 11.28
CA ASN A 408 -12.68 11.96 11.98
C ASN A 408 -11.28 11.94 11.33
N SER A 409 -11.19 11.87 10.00
CA SER A 409 -9.89 11.87 9.30
C SER A 409 -9.10 13.15 9.57
N ALA A 410 -9.79 14.30 9.58
CA ALA A 410 -9.19 15.58 9.97
C ALA A 410 -8.68 15.53 11.41
N GLY A 411 -9.50 15.02 12.35
CA GLY A 411 -9.12 14.88 13.75
C GLY A 411 -7.89 14.01 13.99
N GLN A 412 -7.80 12.88 13.29
CA GLN A 412 -6.63 11.99 13.35
C GLN A 412 -5.37 12.68 12.79
N ALA A 413 -5.50 13.40 11.67
CA ALA A 413 -4.40 14.14 11.07
C ALA A 413 -3.90 15.28 11.98
N ILE A 414 -4.81 16.01 12.65
CA ILE A 414 -4.43 17.06 13.61
C ILE A 414 -3.60 16.49 14.75
N VAL A 415 -4.07 15.41 15.38
CA VAL A 415 -3.36 14.79 16.52
C VAL A 415 -1.98 14.31 16.09
N PHE A 416 -1.86 13.75 14.88
CA PHE A 416 -0.59 13.30 14.33
C PHE A 416 0.36 14.47 14.00
N LEU A 417 -0.11 15.49 13.28
CA LEU A 417 0.70 16.64 12.90
C LEU A 417 1.12 17.47 14.12
N ALA A 418 0.29 17.57 15.15
CA ALA A 418 0.60 18.29 16.38
C ALA A 418 1.83 17.74 17.13
N SER A 419 2.21 16.47 16.93
CA SER A 419 3.47 15.95 17.50
C SER A 419 4.71 16.22 16.65
N HIS A 420 4.58 16.90 15.51
CA HIS A 420 5.66 17.15 14.56
C HIS A 420 5.81 18.65 14.21
N ALA A 421 4.69 19.33 13.99
CA ALA A 421 4.61 20.76 13.65
C ALA A 421 4.77 21.65 14.90
N ALA A 422 5.24 22.87 14.70
CA ALA A 422 5.28 23.88 15.75
C ALA A 422 3.87 24.29 16.20
N HIS A 423 2.94 24.46 15.24
CA HIS A 423 1.55 24.80 15.52
C HIS A 423 0.60 24.29 14.43
N VAL A 424 -0.62 23.89 14.80
CA VAL A 424 -1.68 23.49 13.87
C VAL A 424 -2.86 24.45 13.97
N HIS A 425 -3.10 25.18 12.89
CA HIS A 425 -4.31 25.99 12.69
C HIS A 425 -5.42 25.13 12.09
N HIS A 426 -6.40 24.75 12.91
CA HIS A 426 -7.52 23.89 12.50
C HIS A 426 -8.75 24.71 12.12
N LEU A 427 -9.11 24.73 10.83
CA LEU A 427 -10.24 25.49 10.32
C LEU A 427 -11.46 24.59 10.10
N ILE A 428 -12.60 25.01 10.62
CA ILE A 428 -13.90 24.39 10.35
C ILE A 428 -14.96 25.41 9.96
N ARG A 429 -15.85 25.02 9.04
CA ARG A 429 -16.99 25.86 8.63
C ARG A 429 -18.14 25.86 9.65
N GLY A 430 -18.23 24.81 10.47
CA GLY A 430 -19.24 24.67 11.52
C GLY A 430 -18.92 25.51 12.76
N ALA A 431 -19.89 25.61 13.67
CA ALA A 431 -19.68 26.24 14.98
C ALA A 431 -18.90 25.34 15.95
N ASP A 432 -18.96 24.02 15.75
CA ASP A 432 -18.32 23.01 16.59
C ASP A 432 -17.96 21.74 15.79
N LEU A 433 -17.29 20.80 16.45
CA LEU A 433 -16.88 19.50 15.90
C LEU A 433 -17.83 18.35 16.24
N ALA A 434 -18.80 18.56 17.13
CA ALA A 434 -19.57 17.49 17.78
C ALA A 434 -20.48 16.73 16.81
N LYS A 435 -20.90 17.36 15.71
CA LYS A 435 -21.76 16.74 14.68
C LYS A 435 -21.06 15.68 13.83
N SER A 436 -19.76 15.82 13.58
CA SER A 436 -19.04 15.04 12.57
C SER A 436 -17.78 14.35 13.06
N MET A 437 -17.31 14.68 14.27
CA MET A 437 -16.11 14.11 14.87
C MET A 437 -16.44 13.30 16.12
N SER A 438 -15.78 12.16 16.28
CA SER A 438 -15.88 11.33 17.49
C SER A 438 -15.39 12.09 18.73
N LYS A 439 -16.12 11.96 19.84
CA LYS A 439 -15.86 12.66 21.11
C LYS A 439 -14.41 12.56 21.59
N TYR A 440 -13.78 11.38 21.49
CA TYR A 440 -12.39 11.19 21.93
C TYR A 440 -11.39 12.05 21.15
N LEU A 441 -11.63 12.30 19.87
CA LEU A 441 -10.76 13.17 19.06
C LEU A 441 -10.97 14.63 19.45
N ILE A 442 -12.22 15.04 19.69
CA ILE A 442 -12.53 16.41 20.16
C ILE A 442 -11.80 16.67 21.48
N ASP A 443 -11.86 15.74 22.42
CA ASP A 443 -11.22 15.86 23.72
C ASP A 443 -9.69 15.89 23.61
N ARG A 444 -9.13 15.04 22.74
CA ARG A 444 -7.69 15.03 22.49
C ARG A 444 -7.22 16.33 21.84
N ILE A 445 -7.93 16.83 20.83
CA ILE A 445 -7.62 18.11 20.18
C ILE A 445 -7.68 19.25 21.19
N GLY A 446 -8.70 19.28 22.05
CA GLY A 446 -8.82 20.29 23.10
C GLY A 446 -7.71 20.25 24.15
N SER A 447 -7.00 19.13 24.29
CA SER A 447 -5.86 18.99 25.23
C SER A 447 -4.52 19.41 24.63
N LEU A 448 -4.43 19.67 23.33
CA LEU A 448 -3.18 20.01 22.65
C LEU A 448 -2.90 21.53 22.73
N ALA A 449 -1.79 21.90 23.37
CA ALA A 449 -1.41 23.30 23.55
C ALA A 449 -1.01 24.03 22.26
N ASN A 450 -0.57 23.28 21.23
CA ASN A 450 -0.13 23.81 19.94
C ASN A 450 -1.19 23.66 18.83
N VAL A 451 -2.46 23.54 19.20
CA VAL A 451 -3.57 23.50 18.24
C VAL A 451 -4.53 24.64 18.53
N THR A 452 -4.91 25.38 17.49
CA THR A 452 -5.95 26.41 17.58
C THR A 452 -7.10 26.10 16.62
N VAL A 453 -8.30 25.95 17.17
CA VAL A 453 -9.51 25.71 16.37
C VAL A 453 -10.16 27.05 15.99
N HIS A 454 -10.22 27.30 14.69
CA HIS A 454 -10.88 28.44 14.06
C HIS A 454 -12.25 28.00 13.56
N THR A 455 -13.27 28.25 14.35
CA THR A 455 -14.65 27.92 14.01
C THR A 455 -15.21 28.89 12.97
N GLN A 456 -16.25 28.45 12.25
CA GLN A 456 -16.92 29.24 11.21
C GLN A 456 -15.97 29.89 10.21
N SER A 457 -14.83 29.26 9.92
CA SER A 457 -13.75 29.83 9.12
C SER A 457 -13.57 29.06 7.81
N GLU A 458 -13.23 29.78 6.75
CA GLU A 458 -12.96 29.19 5.42
C GLU A 458 -11.78 29.89 4.73
N ILE A 459 -10.96 29.12 4.01
CA ILE A 459 -9.91 29.67 3.16
C ILE A 459 -10.56 30.42 1.99
N VAL A 460 -10.05 31.61 1.70
CA VAL A 460 -10.53 32.46 0.60
C VAL A 460 -9.46 32.80 -0.43
N ALA A 461 -8.18 32.69 -0.08
CA ALA A 461 -7.06 32.89 -1.01
C ALA A 461 -5.80 32.15 -0.54
N ILE A 462 -4.94 31.78 -1.48
CA ILE A 462 -3.64 31.16 -1.24
C ILE A 462 -2.58 31.96 -2.00
N GLU A 463 -1.54 32.39 -1.29
CA GLU A 463 -0.36 33.05 -1.86
C GLU A 463 0.78 32.03 -2.03
N GLY A 464 1.57 32.18 -3.08
CA GLY A 464 2.71 31.32 -3.36
C GLY A 464 3.47 31.73 -4.62
N SER A 465 4.53 30.99 -4.91
CA SER A 465 5.37 31.13 -6.10
C SER A 465 5.50 29.78 -6.82
N GLU A 466 6.42 29.67 -7.78
CA GLU A 466 6.76 28.37 -8.38
C GLU A 466 7.30 27.37 -7.36
N GLU A 467 7.88 27.85 -6.24
CA GLU A 467 8.42 27.03 -5.14
C GLU A 467 7.30 26.43 -4.27
N GLY A 468 6.10 27.02 -4.27
CA GLY A 468 4.93 26.52 -3.56
C GLY A 468 4.19 27.57 -2.76
N VAL A 469 3.33 27.12 -1.84
CA VAL A 469 2.54 27.97 -0.94
C VAL A 469 3.48 28.78 -0.03
N SER A 470 3.22 30.08 0.10
CA SER A 470 3.93 30.98 1.02
C SER A 470 3.02 31.54 2.12
N ALA A 471 1.72 31.67 1.87
CA ALA A 471 0.75 32.10 2.87
C ALA A 471 -0.67 31.69 2.51
N VAL A 472 -1.56 31.70 3.50
CA VAL A 472 -2.98 31.45 3.33
C VAL A 472 -3.83 32.51 4.02
N HIS A 473 -4.95 32.83 3.38
CA HIS A 473 -5.96 33.74 3.91
C HIS A 473 -7.22 32.99 4.23
N TRP A 474 -7.75 33.19 5.44
CA TRP A 474 -9.08 32.72 5.79
C TRP A 474 -9.96 33.82 6.34
N ARG A 475 -11.26 33.63 6.13
CA ARG A 475 -12.32 34.52 6.59
C ARG A 475 -13.14 33.81 7.65
N ASN A 476 -13.40 34.49 8.77
CA ASN A 476 -14.47 34.09 9.67
C ASN A 476 -15.82 34.51 9.06
N ARG A 477 -16.71 33.55 8.84
CA ARG A 477 -18.00 33.72 8.15
C ARG A 477 -19.04 34.46 8.99
N GLN A 478 -18.85 34.58 10.29
CA GLN A 478 -19.79 35.26 11.19
C GLN A 478 -19.53 36.77 11.25
N ASN A 479 -18.27 37.17 11.42
CA ASN A 479 -17.90 38.58 11.61
C ASN A 479 -17.14 39.19 10.42
N GLY A 480 -16.82 38.39 9.39
CA GLY A 480 -16.10 38.83 8.20
C GLY A 480 -14.60 39.06 8.41
N ASN A 481 -14.06 38.79 9.61
CA ASN A 481 -12.65 39.05 9.92
C ASN A 481 -11.73 38.19 9.04
N MET A 482 -10.72 38.84 8.47
CA MET A 482 -9.73 38.24 7.60
C MET A 482 -8.43 38.02 8.36
N GLN A 483 -7.86 36.83 8.23
CA GLN A 483 -6.54 36.52 8.77
C GLN A 483 -5.64 36.02 7.66
N ARG A 484 -4.41 36.56 7.62
CA ARG A 484 -3.31 36.09 6.78
C ARG A 484 -2.32 35.35 7.68
N LYS A 485 -1.94 34.14 7.28
CA LYS A 485 -0.93 33.35 7.99
C LYS A 485 0.17 32.91 7.02
N PRO A 486 1.45 33.26 7.27
CA PRO A 486 2.58 32.63 6.59
C PRO A 486 2.61 31.13 6.91
N THR A 487 2.56 30.29 5.89
CA THR A 487 2.64 28.83 6.01
C THR A 487 2.96 28.25 4.64
N GLN A 488 3.65 27.10 4.64
CA GLN A 488 3.99 26.36 3.43
C GLN A 488 3.09 25.13 3.23
N HIS A 489 2.25 24.79 4.24
CA HIS A 489 1.52 23.52 4.26
C HIS A 489 0.05 23.71 4.64
N ILE A 490 -0.83 23.32 3.72
CA ILE A 490 -2.28 23.31 3.87
C ILE A 490 -2.79 21.89 3.67
N PHE A 491 -3.45 21.34 4.68
CA PHE A 491 -4.03 20.01 4.68
C PHE A 491 -5.55 20.07 4.50
N LEU A 492 -6.09 19.39 3.49
CA LEU A 492 -7.51 19.46 3.12
C LEU A 492 -8.22 18.12 3.35
N PHE A 493 -9.15 18.11 4.31
CA PHE A 493 -10.01 16.99 4.69
C PHE A 493 -11.49 17.40 4.58
N VAL A 494 -11.91 17.85 3.40
CA VAL A 494 -13.22 18.51 3.18
C VAL A 494 -14.12 17.65 2.31
N GLY A 495 -15.30 17.27 2.82
CA GLY A 495 -16.34 16.57 2.04
C GLY A 495 -15.86 15.28 1.36
N ALA A 496 -16.71 14.65 0.56
CA ALA A 496 -16.31 13.51 -0.25
C ALA A 496 -17.13 13.49 -1.54
N ASP A 497 -16.45 13.32 -2.68
CA ASP A 497 -17.05 13.08 -3.98
C ASP A 497 -16.74 11.64 -4.38
N PRO A 498 -17.73 10.83 -4.76
CA PRO A 498 -17.52 9.41 -5.08
C PRO A 498 -16.74 9.23 -6.38
N ASN A 499 -15.95 8.15 -6.47
CA ASN A 499 -15.18 7.83 -7.66
C ASN A 499 -16.01 6.98 -8.65
N THR A 500 -16.99 7.62 -9.32
CA THR A 500 -18.01 6.95 -10.15
C THR A 500 -18.01 7.35 -11.63
N GLY A 501 -17.15 8.29 -12.06
CA GLY A 501 -17.16 8.78 -13.46
C GLY A 501 -16.93 7.70 -14.53
N TRP A 502 -16.24 6.61 -14.20
CA TRP A 502 -16.02 5.48 -15.11
C TRP A 502 -17.28 4.62 -15.37
N LEU A 503 -18.41 4.92 -14.71
CA LEU A 503 -19.68 4.18 -14.81
C LEU A 503 -20.68 4.80 -15.79
N GLU A 504 -20.38 5.96 -16.39
CA GLU A 504 -21.32 6.75 -17.22
C GLU A 504 -22.09 5.94 -18.29
N ASN A 505 -21.47 4.89 -18.84
CA ASN A 505 -22.07 4.05 -19.89
C ASN A 505 -22.47 2.64 -19.44
N CYS A 506 -22.41 2.33 -18.14
CA CYS A 506 -22.79 1.02 -17.62
C CYS A 506 -24.30 0.93 -17.29
N GLY A 507 -24.99 2.04 -17.08
CA GLY A 507 -26.39 2.03 -16.61
C GLY A 507 -26.54 1.79 -15.10
N VAL A 508 -25.45 1.96 -14.34
CA VAL A 508 -25.50 1.97 -12.87
C VAL A 508 -26.11 3.28 -12.39
N GLU A 509 -27.18 3.19 -11.61
CA GLU A 509 -27.87 4.33 -11.05
C GLU A 509 -27.07 5.02 -9.94
N LEU A 510 -27.01 6.35 -10.02
CA LEU A 510 -26.36 7.22 -9.06
C LEU A 510 -27.38 8.18 -8.46
N ASN A 511 -27.24 8.50 -7.18
CA ASN A 511 -28.07 9.55 -6.57
C ASN A 511 -27.61 10.96 -6.99
N ASP A 512 -28.36 11.99 -6.56
CA ASP A 512 -28.07 13.41 -6.86
C ASP A 512 -26.67 13.90 -6.42
N LYS A 513 -25.96 13.11 -5.61
CA LYS A 513 -24.60 13.39 -5.13
C LYS A 513 -23.54 12.54 -5.83
N GLY A 514 -23.93 11.76 -6.84
CA GLY A 514 -23.07 10.90 -7.65
C GLY A 514 -22.71 9.55 -7.01
N PHE A 515 -23.30 9.18 -5.86
CA PHE A 515 -23.00 7.91 -5.19
C PHE A 515 -23.84 6.78 -5.75
N VAL A 516 -23.27 5.57 -5.82
CA VAL A 516 -23.94 4.38 -6.37
C VAL A 516 -25.13 3.96 -5.49
N CYS A 517 -26.29 3.79 -6.11
CA CYS A 517 -27.47 3.23 -5.47
C CYS A 517 -27.42 1.70 -5.51
N THR A 518 -27.72 1.03 -4.40
CA THR A 518 -27.85 -0.44 -4.35
C THR A 518 -29.09 -0.86 -3.58
N GLY A 519 -29.61 -2.04 -3.86
CA GLY A 519 -30.70 -2.66 -3.09
C GLY A 519 -31.85 -1.69 -2.81
N LEU A 520 -32.02 -1.31 -1.55
CA LEU A 520 -33.10 -0.41 -1.09
C LEU A 520 -32.94 1.06 -1.52
N ASP A 521 -31.76 1.47 -2.00
CA ASP A 521 -31.55 2.82 -2.54
C ASP A 521 -32.18 2.97 -3.95
N LEU A 522 -32.54 1.87 -4.61
CA LEU A 522 -33.16 1.86 -5.94
C LEU A 522 -34.68 2.10 -5.84
N SER A 523 -35.19 2.97 -6.70
CA SER A 523 -36.62 3.27 -6.81
C SER A 523 -37.36 2.14 -7.56
N PRO A 524 -38.70 2.01 -7.39
CA PRO A 524 -39.50 1.11 -8.23
C PRO A 524 -39.31 1.36 -9.73
N ALA A 525 -39.13 2.61 -10.16
CA ALA A 525 -38.87 2.95 -11.55
C ALA A 525 -37.50 2.44 -12.01
N ASP A 526 -36.48 2.52 -11.15
CA ASP A 526 -35.13 2.02 -11.42
C ASP A 526 -35.18 0.49 -11.58
N HIS A 527 -35.99 -0.19 -10.75
CA HIS A 527 -36.23 -1.62 -10.89
C HIS A 527 -36.92 -1.97 -12.21
N GLU A 528 -37.94 -1.23 -12.63
CA GLU A 528 -38.64 -1.47 -13.90
C GLU A 528 -37.74 -1.25 -15.13
N GLN A 529 -36.79 -0.31 -15.05
CA GLN A 529 -35.85 0.01 -16.14
C GLN A 529 -34.60 -0.88 -16.17
N SER A 530 -34.33 -1.59 -15.09
CA SER A 530 -33.22 -2.55 -15.00
C SER A 530 -33.54 -3.87 -15.74
N ALA A 531 -32.53 -4.75 -15.87
CA ALA A 531 -32.72 -6.12 -16.38
C ALA A 531 -33.25 -7.12 -15.32
N TYR A 532 -33.65 -6.65 -14.14
CA TYR A 532 -34.23 -7.50 -13.07
C TYR A 532 -35.65 -8.02 -13.37
N PRO A 533 -36.57 -7.26 -13.99
CA PRO A 533 -37.93 -7.72 -14.30
C PRO A 533 -37.95 -8.90 -15.27
N GLU A 534 -37.04 -8.93 -16.24
CA GLU A 534 -36.88 -10.07 -17.16
C GLU A 534 -36.47 -11.35 -16.41
N ASN A 535 -35.74 -11.20 -15.30
CA ASN A 535 -35.22 -12.29 -14.48
C ASN A 535 -36.08 -12.60 -13.23
N HIS A 536 -37.25 -11.98 -13.08
CA HIS A 536 -38.19 -12.18 -11.96
C HIS A 536 -37.55 -12.11 -10.55
N ARG A 537 -36.45 -11.36 -10.40
CA ARG A 537 -35.70 -11.27 -9.13
C ARG A 537 -35.59 -9.83 -8.66
N GLN A 538 -35.50 -9.63 -7.36
CA GLN A 538 -35.11 -8.34 -6.80
C GLN A 538 -33.58 -8.25 -6.70
N PRO A 539 -32.98 -7.05 -6.80
CA PRO A 539 -31.56 -6.88 -6.54
C PRO A 539 -31.24 -7.26 -5.09
N LEU A 540 -30.08 -7.88 -4.91
CA LEU A 540 -29.56 -8.15 -3.57
C LEU A 540 -29.15 -6.83 -2.88
N PRO A 541 -29.01 -6.79 -1.54
CA PRO A 541 -28.79 -5.54 -0.79
C PRO A 541 -27.62 -4.66 -1.26
N LEU A 542 -26.53 -5.26 -1.75
CA LEU A 542 -25.34 -4.57 -2.26
C LEU A 542 -25.26 -4.56 -3.78
N GLU A 543 -26.27 -5.08 -4.47
CA GLU A 543 -26.35 -5.12 -5.93
C GLU A 543 -26.89 -3.79 -6.46
N THR A 544 -26.30 -3.30 -7.56
CA THR A 544 -26.68 -2.04 -8.21
C THR A 544 -27.93 -2.20 -9.08
N SER A 545 -28.31 -1.17 -9.84
CA SER A 545 -29.33 -1.29 -10.89
C SER A 545 -28.95 -2.27 -12.02
N VAL A 546 -27.68 -2.67 -12.11
CA VAL A 546 -27.18 -3.61 -13.13
C VAL A 546 -26.92 -4.99 -12.50
N PRO A 547 -27.62 -6.06 -12.97
CA PRO A 547 -27.37 -7.43 -12.53
C PRO A 547 -25.90 -7.84 -12.58
N GLY A 548 -25.40 -8.43 -11.50
CA GLY A 548 -23.99 -8.88 -11.41
C GLY A 548 -22.97 -7.77 -11.14
N VAL A 549 -23.42 -6.51 -11.00
CA VAL A 549 -22.60 -5.38 -10.55
C VAL A 549 -23.03 -5.00 -9.13
N PHE A 550 -22.07 -4.99 -8.21
CA PHE A 550 -22.26 -4.69 -6.80
C PHE A 550 -21.46 -3.44 -6.40
N ALA A 551 -21.84 -2.78 -5.30
CA ALA A 551 -21.08 -1.66 -4.76
C ALA A 551 -20.93 -1.70 -3.23
N ILE A 552 -19.71 -1.45 -2.75
CA ILE A 552 -19.34 -1.53 -1.33
C ILE A 552 -18.46 -0.36 -0.89
N GLY A 553 -18.52 -0.04 0.40
CA GLY A 553 -17.77 1.04 1.02
C GLY A 553 -18.25 2.42 0.61
N ASP A 554 -17.35 3.39 0.71
CA ASP A 554 -17.68 4.81 0.63
C ASP A 554 -18.18 5.29 -0.73
N VAL A 555 -18.19 4.44 -1.76
CA VAL A 555 -18.79 4.77 -3.07
C VAL A 555 -20.33 4.65 -3.06
N ARG A 556 -20.91 3.89 -2.13
CA ARG A 556 -22.36 3.68 -2.06
C ARG A 556 -23.08 4.87 -1.40
N ALA A 557 -24.30 5.17 -1.85
CA ALA A 557 -25.16 6.22 -1.33
C ALA A 557 -25.39 6.12 0.18
N SER A 558 -25.89 4.98 0.66
CA SER A 558 -26.28 4.77 2.07
C SER A 558 -25.22 4.06 2.92
N SER A 559 -23.93 4.17 2.59
CA SER A 559 -22.86 3.60 3.42
C SER A 559 -22.57 4.46 4.66
N ILE A 560 -22.07 3.83 5.73
CA ILE A 560 -21.78 4.48 7.03
C ILE A 560 -20.50 5.35 6.98
N LYS A 561 -19.70 5.27 5.90
CA LYS A 561 -18.43 6.02 5.72
C LYS A 561 -17.43 5.78 6.85
N ARG A 562 -17.24 4.52 7.23
CA ARG A 562 -16.35 4.07 8.32
C ARG A 562 -15.58 2.84 7.89
N VAL A 563 -14.30 2.76 8.27
CA VAL A 563 -13.40 1.64 7.92
C VAL A 563 -14.00 0.28 8.31
N ALA A 564 -14.51 0.13 9.55
CA ALA A 564 -15.10 -1.13 10.00
C ALA A 564 -16.37 -1.52 9.22
N ALA A 565 -17.22 -0.54 8.89
CA ALA A 565 -18.42 -0.79 8.09
C ALA A 565 -18.07 -1.18 6.65
N ALA A 566 -17.10 -0.48 6.05
CA ALA A 566 -16.56 -0.78 4.72
C ALA A 566 -16.00 -2.22 4.65
N VAL A 567 -15.24 -2.64 5.67
CA VAL A 567 -14.75 -4.04 5.79
C VAL A 567 -15.91 -5.02 5.91
N GLY A 568 -16.93 -4.71 6.73
CA GLY A 568 -18.11 -5.55 6.89
C GLY A 568 -18.90 -5.75 5.59
N GLU A 569 -19.06 -4.68 4.80
CA GLU A 569 -19.69 -4.75 3.48
C GLU A 569 -18.85 -5.57 2.48
N GLY A 570 -17.53 -5.44 2.54
CA GLY A 570 -16.63 -6.28 1.74
C GLY A 570 -16.75 -7.76 2.05
N ALA A 571 -16.94 -8.14 3.31
CA ALA A 571 -17.26 -9.52 3.66
C ALA A 571 -18.68 -9.93 3.17
N ALA A 572 -19.66 -9.06 3.40
CA ALA A 572 -21.07 -9.35 3.11
C ALA A 572 -21.39 -9.49 1.61
N VAL A 573 -20.66 -8.80 0.72
CA VAL A 573 -20.90 -8.90 -0.73
C VAL A 573 -20.60 -10.30 -1.27
N VAL A 574 -19.63 -11.02 -0.69
CA VAL A 574 -19.22 -12.35 -1.17
C VAL A 574 -20.36 -13.36 -1.05
N ALA A 575 -21.13 -13.33 0.04
CA ALA A 575 -22.33 -14.15 0.17
C ALA A 575 -23.38 -13.86 -0.93
N GLN A 576 -23.49 -12.60 -1.36
CA GLN A 576 -24.40 -12.19 -2.44
C GLN A 576 -23.88 -12.62 -3.82
N LEU A 577 -22.56 -12.62 -4.02
CA LEU A 577 -21.94 -13.19 -5.23
C LEU A 577 -22.28 -14.69 -5.36
N HIS A 578 -22.18 -15.45 -4.27
CA HIS A 578 -22.55 -16.87 -4.26
C HIS A 578 -24.05 -17.08 -4.50
N ALA A 579 -24.91 -16.27 -3.88
CA ALA A 579 -26.35 -16.34 -4.13
C ALA A 579 -26.69 -16.10 -5.61
N LEU A 580 -26.06 -15.10 -6.25
CA LEU A 580 -26.24 -14.84 -7.67
C LEU A 580 -25.77 -16.00 -8.55
N ARG A 581 -24.62 -16.60 -8.23
CA ARG A 581 -24.10 -17.78 -8.96
C ARG A 581 -25.06 -18.97 -8.87
N ALA A 582 -25.59 -19.25 -7.69
CA ALA A 582 -26.54 -20.33 -7.50
C ALA A 582 -27.83 -20.13 -8.31
N LEU A 583 -28.29 -18.87 -8.46
CA LEU A 583 -29.42 -18.54 -9.32
C LEU A 583 -29.13 -18.82 -10.79
N HIS A 584 -27.93 -18.48 -11.30
CA HIS A 584 -27.55 -18.76 -12.68
C HIS A 584 -27.37 -20.26 -12.97
N GLU A 585 -26.91 -21.04 -11.99
CA GLU A 585 -26.78 -22.50 -12.13
C GLU A 585 -28.14 -23.24 -12.06
N ALA A 586 -29.17 -22.61 -11.47
CA ALA A 586 -30.50 -23.19 -11.29
C ALA A 586 -31.44 -23.00 -12.50
N ILE A 587 -31.08 -22.19 -13.50
CA ILE A 587 -31.87 -22.00 -14.72
C ILE A 587 -31.45 -23.10 -15.72
N PRO A 588 -32.30 -24.11 -16.02
CA PRO A 588 -31.99 -25.10 -17.04
C PRO A 588 -31.94 -24.40 -18.41
N GLY A 589 -30.85 -24.62 -19.16
CA GLY A 589 -30.65 -24.04 -20.49
C GLY A 589 -31.60 -24.53 -21.57
#